data_AF-A0A3G2R4D1-F1
#
_entry.id   AF-A0A3G2R4D1-F1
#
_cell.length_a   1.000
_cell.length_b   1.000
_cell.length_c   1.000
_cell.angle_alpha   90.00
_cell.angle_beta   90.00
_cell.angle_gamma   90.00
#
_symmetry.space_group_name_H-M   'P 1'
#
loop_
_entity.id
_entity.type
_entity.pdbx_description
1 polymer ?
#
loop_
_entity_poly.entity_id
_entity_poly.type
_entity_poly.pdbx_seq_one_letter_code
_entity_poly.pdbx_strand_id
1 'polypeptide(L)'
;MLNIQPHVIEQIRKKVNRPEGSVELISNVGELFNPNVGEGIILEISSGAQYFLVKRDSEMQMIYYYSSPGSGTWVAKIDLKKVQRCDKAYWGFTWSPQETKLFIGPWIKGGKLVISKGVPSEKQFRVGRDGSIIQIGDEGAEVTGVRMFFDGKPVLEPTAIETWQNTIQGVRLLQKGKSDEGYIFEVLICNLVIATLVTGFETYCKTRFIELEKEGIKPNLENLISMVFSQRELDIGVLEILKKRSRIRTKDFLEKIAINKINFQNYDECKKAFNKTYGLKFSEIGLNSNELSFLRRLIQYRHRIIHVSPLIIMLNQGQVPPEEPVFAGNDLAEKAVNCFDKFVSNFHESTLKLR
;
A
#
# COMPACT_ATOMS: atom_id res chain seq x y z
N MET A 1 0.31 -20.03 -27.07
CA MET A 1 -0.21 -19.46 -25.79
C MET A 1 -0.76 -20.57 -24.90
N LEU A 2 -0.70 -20.44 -23.57
CA LEU A 2 -1.22 -21.48 -22.67
C LEU A 2 -2.74 -21.59 -22.81
N ASN A 3 -3.23 -22.78 -23.20
CA ASN A 3 -4.66 -23.06 -23.23
C ASN A 3 -5.13 -23.42 -21.81
N ILE A 4 -5.31 -22.40 -20.96
CA ILE A 4 -5.79 -22.56 -19.57
C ILE A 4 -7.30 -22.49 -19.57
N GLN A 5 -7.95 -23.49 -18.97
CA GLN A 5 -9.41 -23.54 -18.90
C GLN A 5 -9.97 -22.38 -18.05
N PRO A 6 -11.10 -21.76 -18.43
CA PRO A 6 -11.64 -20.58 -17.73
C PRO A 6 -11.87 -20.78 -16.22
N HIS A 7 -12.28 -21.98 -15.80
CA HIS A 7 -12.49 -22.26 -14.37
C HIS A 7 -11.18 -22.29 -13.58
N VAL A 8 -10.05 -22.66 -14.22
CA VAL A 8 -8.72 -22.60 -13.60
C VAL A 8 -8.29 -21.15 -13.43
N ILE A 9 -8.54 -20.29 -14.44
CA ILE A 9 -8.30 -18.84 -14.34
C ILE A 9 -9.07 -18.25 -13.16
N GLU A 10 -10.34 -18.62 -12.98
CA GLU A 10 -11.15 -18.14 -11.87
C GLU A 10 -10.66 -18.65 -10.50
N GLN A 11 -10.17 -19.88 -10.42
CA GLN A 11 -9.52 -20.39 -9.21
C GLN A 11 -8.23 -19.62 -8.88
N ILE A 12 -7.42 -19.33 -9.89
CA ILE A 12 -6.21 -18.52 -9.74
C ILE A 12 -6.58 -17.11 -9.28
N ARG A 13 -7.57 -16.47 -9.92
CA ARG A 13 -8.07 -15.14 -9.54
C ARG A 13 -8.45 -15.08 -8.05
N LYS A 14 -9.20 -16.06 -7.55
CA LYS A 14 -9.58 -16.15 -6.13
C LYS A 14 -8.38 -16.29 -5.20
N LYS A 15 -7.34 -17.01 -5.63
CA LYS A 15 -6.09 -17.14 -4.85
C LYS A 15 -5.30 -15.83 -4.88
N VAL A 16 -5.16 -15.22 -6.05
CA VAL A 16 -4.43 -13.96 -6.27
C VAL A 16 -5.03 -12.86 -5.41
N ASN A 17 -6.32 -12.84 -5.09
CA ASN A 17 -6.88 -11.86 -4.14
C ASN A 17 -6.46 -12.08 -2.67
N ARG A 18 -5.29 -12.66 -2.40
CA ARG A 18 -4.77 -12.84 -1.03
C ARG A 18 -3.34 -12.33 -0.98
N PRO A 19 -2.91 -11.72 0.14
CA PRO A 19 -1.55 -11.20 0.27
C PRO A 19 -0.46 -12.28 0.09
N GLU A 20 -0.80 -13.53 0.39
CA GLU A 20 0.09 -14.68 0.23
C GLU A 20 -0.65 -15.82 -0.45
N GLY A 21 0.03 -16.51 -1.36
CA GLY A 21 -0.54 -17.67 -2.01
C GLY A 21 0.41 -18.41 -2.94
N SER A 22 -0.08 -19.54 -3.43
CA SER A 22 0.59 -20.35 -4.42
C SER A 22 -0.38 -20.85 -5.50
N VAL A 23 0.12 -20.87 -6.73
CA VAL A 23 -0.56 -21.39 -7.90
C VAL A 23 0.36 -22.38 -8.57
N GLU A 24 -0.18 -23.56 -8.84
CA GLU A 24 0.51 -24.61 -9.57
C GLU A 24 -0.33 -24.96 -10.79
N LEU A 25 0.31 -25.11 -11.95
CA LEU A 25 -0.37 -25.50 -13.16
C LEU A 25 0.52 -26.39 -14.01
N ILE A 26 -0.12 -27.31 -14.73
CA ILE A 26 0.53 -28.18 -15.70
C ILE A 26 -0.06 -27.83 -17.05
N SER A 27 0.79 -27.54 -18.03
CA SER A 27 0.33 -27.08 -19.34
C SER A 27 1.23 -27.57 -20.46
N ASN A 28 0.66 -27.63 -21.66
CA ASN A 28 1.43 -27.93 -22.87
C ASN A 28 2.19 -26.67 -23.30
N VAL A 29 3.49 -26.81 -23.52
CA VAL A 29 4.45 -25.70 -23.68
C VAL A 29 5.42 -25.91 -24.85
N GLY A 30 5.09 -26.75 -25.84
CA GLY A 30 5.98 -27.01 -26.97
C GLY A 30 6.48 -25.74 -27.68
N GLU A 31 5.61 -24.73 -27.82
CA GLU A 31 5.96 -23.43 -28.41
C GLU A 31 6.78 -22.53 -27.48
N LEU A 32 6.74 -22.76 -26.16
CA LEU A 32 7.42 -21.92 -25.17
C LEU A 32 8.93 -21.88 -25.40
N PHE A 33 9.51 -22.99 -25.83
CA PHE A 33 10.94 -23.14 -26.09
C PHE A 33 11.36 -22.79 -27.52
N ASN A 34 10.41 -22.42 -28.38
CA ASN A 34 10.68 -22.06 -29.77
C ASN A 34 11.04 -20.56 -29.87
N PRO A 35 12.29 -20.19 -30.22
CA PRO A 35 12.70 -18.79 -30.34
C PRO A 35 11.90 -18.01 -31.38
N ASN A 36 11.35 -18.68 -32.40
CA ASN A 36 10.61 -18.04 -33.49
C ASN A 36 9.20 -17.57 -33.11
N VAL A 37 8.68 -18.00 -31.95
CA VAL A 37 7.35 -17.61 -31.45
C VAL A 37 7.34 -16.15 -30.96
N GLY A 38 8.50 -15.56 -30.69
CA GLY A 38 8.62 -14.18 -30.22
C GLY A 38 8.23 -13.98 -28.75
N GLU A 39 7.92 -12.74 -28.39
CA GLU A 39 7.43 -12.36 -27.07
C GLU A 39 5.90 -12.50 -26.96
N GLY A 40 5.37 -12.61 -25.74
CA GLY A 40 3.93 -12.66 -25.54
C GLY A 40 3.51 -12.84 -24.08
N ILE A 41 2.29 -12.40 -23.80
CA ILE A 41 1.62 -12.64 -22.51
C ILE A 41 1.15 -14.09 -22.47
N ILE A 42 1.45 -14.76 -21.37
CA ILE A 42 1.12 -16.15 -21.12
C ILE A 42 -0.08 -16.25 -20.18
N LEU A 43 -0.09 -15.45 -19.11
CA LEU A 43 -1.17 -15.37 -18.14
C LEU A 43 -1.23 -13.96 -17.58
N GLU A 44 -2.42 -13.38 -17.56
CA GLU A 44 -2.67 -12.06 -17.01
C GLU A 44 -3.96 -12.09 -16.19
N ILE A 45 -3.86 -11.76 -14.90
CA ILE A 45 -4.98 -11.82 -13.95
C ILE A 45 -4.90 -10.61 -13.04
N SER A 46 -6.01 -9.86 -12.96
CA SER A 46 -6.25 -8.90 -11.89
C SER A 46 -7.30 -9.44 -10.92
N SER A 47 -7.11 -9.16 -9.63
CA SER A 47 -8.09 -9.43 -8.59
C SER A 47 -7.97 -8.42 -7.47
N GLY A 48 -9.06 -7.69 -7.19
CA GLY A 48 -9.00 -6.52 -6.30
C GLY A 48 -8.04 -5.47 -6.87
N ALA A 49 -7.11 -5.01 -6.03
CA ALA A 49 -6.01 -4.13 -6.45
C ALA A 49 -4.72 -4.89 -6.82
N GLN A 50 -4.77 -6.22 -6.87
CA GLN A 50 -3.62 -7.06 -7.16
C GLN A 50 -3.52 -7.42 -8.64
N TYR A 51 -2.29 -7.55 -9.13
CA TYR A 51 -2.01 -7.88 -10.53
C TYR A 51 -0.97 -8.99 -10.62
N PHE A 52 -1.26 -9.97 -11.48
CA PHE A 52 -0.46 -11.15 -11.72
C PHE A 52 -0.23 -11.25 -13.23
N LEU A 53 1.04 -11.19 -13.66
CA LEU A 53 1.42 -11.24 -15.07
C LEU A 53 2.56 -12.22 -15.27
N VAL A 54 2.38 -13.14 -16.21
CA VAL A 54 3.41 -14.03 -16.71
C VAL A 54 3.55 -13.79 -18.19
N LYS A 55 4.76 -13.46 -18.63
CA LYS A 55 5.07 -13.24 -20.04
C LYS A 55 6.41 -13.85 -20.42
N ARG A 56 6.58 -14.11 -21.70
CA ARG A 56 7.87 -14.44 -22.30
C ARG A 56 8.35 -13.22 -23.10
N ASP A 57 9.62 -12.85 -22.96
CA ASP A 57 10.23 -11.80 -23.78
C ASP A 57 10.95 -12.37 -25.02
N SER A 58 11.48 -11.46 -25.83
CA SER A 58 12.25 -11.78 -27.04
C SER A 58 13.59 -12.46 -26.75
N GLU A 59 14.12 -12.35 -25.53
CA GLU A 59 15.39 -12.95 -25.11
C GLU A 59 15.24 -14.37 -24.55
N MET A 60 14.03 -14.95 -24.62
CA MET A 60 13.67 -16.24 -24.02
C MET A 60 13.67 -16.23 -22.49
N GLN A 61 13.43 -15.07 -21.86
CA GLN A 61 13.16 -15.01 -20.43
C GLN A 61 11.67 -15.22 -20.17
N MET A 62 11.38 -16.10 -19.22
CA MET A 62 10.09 -16.13 -18.53
C MET A 62 10.10 -15.11 -17.42
N ILE A 63 9.17 -14.17 -17.47
CA ILE A 63 9.05 -13.10 -16.50
C ILE A 63 7.70 -13.23 -15.79
N TYR A 64 7.77 -13.30 -14.47
CA TYR A 64 6.62 -13.31 -13.58
C TYR A 64 6.61 -12.04 -12.74
N TYR A 65 5.58 -11.22 -12.91
CA TYR A 65 5.27 -10.08 -12.06
C TYR A 65 4.11 -10.39 -11.12
N TYR A 66 4.26 -9.96 -9.88
CA TYR A 66 3.19 -9.86 -8.92
C TYR A 66 3.20 -8.46 -8.32
N SER A 67 2.05 -7.79 -8.30
CA SER A 67 1.90 -6.45 -7.74
C SER A 67 0.74 -6.39 -6.76
N SER A 68 0.97 -5.73 -5.63
CA SER A 68 -0.05 -5.30 -4.70
C SER A 68 0.23 -3.87 -4.21
N PRO A 69 -0.78 -3.13 -3.73
CA PRO A 69 -0.55 -1.79 -3.15
C PRO A 69 0.43 -1.81 -1.98
N GLY A 70 0.34 -2.82 -1.12
CA GLY A 70 1.15 -2.92 0.09
C GLY A 70 2.60 -3.35 -0.15
N SER A 71 2.86 -4.24 -1.11
CA SER A 71 4.21 -4.78 -1.35
C SER A 71 4.91 -4.22 -2.59
N GLY A 72 4.22 -3.39 -3.38
CA GLY A 72 4.70 -2.94 -4.67
C GLY A 72 4.76 -4.08 -5.70
N THR A 73 5.53 -3.88 -6.76
CA THR A 73 5.72 -4.89 -7.81
C THR A 73 7.02 -5.67 -7.61
N TRP A 74 6.90 -7.00 -7.62
CA TRP A 74 8.02 -7.95 -7.61
C TRP A 74 8.12 -8.66 -8.95
N VAL A 75 9.35 -8.98 -9.35
CA VAL A 75 9.64 -9.67 -10.61
C VAL A 75 10.58 -10.85 -10.40
N ALA A 76 10.21 -12.02 -10.92
CA ALA A 76 11.08 -13.20 -11.02
C ALA A 76 11.33 -13.52 -12.51
N LYS A 77 12.58 -13.83 -12.87
CA LYS A 77 13.01 -14.07 -14.25
C LYS A 77 13.70 -15.44 -14.37
N ILE A 78 13.26 -16.28 -15.30
CA ILE A 78 13.92 -17.55 -15.64
C ILE A 78 14.33 -17.55 -17.10
N ASP A 79 15.62 -17.78 -17.35
CA ASP A 79 16.14 -18.03 -18.70
C ASP A 79 15.69 -19.42 -19.18
N LEU A 80 14.82 -19.47 -20.18
CA LEU A 80 14.29 -20.72 -20.74
C LEU A 80 15.38 -21.58 -21.38
N LYS A 81 16.54 -21.02 -21.74
CA LYS A 81 17.68 -21.80 -22.27
C LYS A 81 18.26 -22.74 -21.20
N LYS A 82 18.03 -22.44 -19.91
CA LYS A 82 18.47 -23.27 -18.77
C LYS A 82 17.43 -24.30 -18.35
N VAL A 83 16.23 -24.25 -18.92
CA VAL A 83 15.13 -25.16 -18.62
C VAL A 83 15.16 -26.31 -19.62
N GLN A 84 15.01 -27.55 -19.13
CA GLN A 84 14.92 -28.71 -20.01
C GLN A 84 13.70 -28.59 -20.93
N ARG A 85 13.94 -28.62 -22.25
CA ARG A 85 12.88 -28.59 -23.27
C ARG A 85 11.91 -29.75 -23.04
N CYS A 86 10.62 -29.46 -23.12
CA CYS A 86 9.55 -30.42 -22.93
C CYS A 86 8.28 -29.96 -23.62
N ASP A 87 7.39 -30.90 -23.93
CA ASP A 87 6.07 -30.59 -24.47
C ASP A 87 5.06 -30.23 -23.37
N LYS A 88 5.34 -30.68 -22.14
CA LYS A 88 4.48 -30.48 -20.96
C LYS A 88 5.33 -30.02 -19.78
N ALA A 89 5.02 -28.86 -19.22
CA ALA A 89 5.74 -28.28 -18.10
C ALA A 89 4.86 -28.14 -16.87
N TYR A 90 5.50 -28.29 -15.73
CA TYR A 90 5.01 -27.82 -14.45
C TYR A 90 5.42 -26.36 -14.26
N TRP A 91 4.49 -25.60 -13.71
CA TRP A 91 4.68 -24.21 -13.33
C TRP A 91 4.25 -24.04 -11.89
N GLY A 92 5.08 -23.37 -11.11
CA GLY A 92 4.76 -22.93 -9.76
C GLY A 92 4.95 -21.43 -9.65
N PHE A 93 4.01 -20.77 -9.01
CA PHE A 93 4.08 -19.36 -8.67
C PHE A 93 3.77 -19.23 -7.19
N THR A 94 4.61 -18.52 -6.46
CA THR A 94 4.34 -18.15 -5.07
C THR A 94 4.54 -16.67 -4.89
N TRP A 95 3.71 -16.06 -4.08
CA TRP A 95 3.87 -14.67 -3.69
C TRP A 95 3.55 -14.50 -2.20
N SER A 96 4.24 -13.55 -1.61
CA SER A 96 3.99 -12.95 -0.32
C SER A 96 4.46 -11.50 -0.37
N PRO A 97 4.18 -10.69 0.65
CA PRO A 97 4.71 -9.33 0.69
C PRO A 97 6.25 -9.25 0.72
N GLN A 98 6.93 -10.33 1.12
CA GLN A 98 8.39 -10.38 1.27
C GLN A 98 9.10 -11.14 0.15
N GLU A 99 8.40 -12.03 -0.58
CA GLU A 99 9.05 -12.88 -1.57
C GLU A 99 8.07 -13.27 -2.69
N THR A 100 8.59 -13.30 -3.91
CA THR A 100 7.90 -13.90 -5.06
C THR A 100 8.80 -14.99 -5.63
N LYS A 101 8.24 -16.11 -6.12
CA LYS A 101 9.03 -17.14 -6.80
C LYS A 101 8.33 -17.66 -8.03
N LEU A 102 9.15 -17.98 -9.03
CA LEU A 102 8.77 -18.69 -10.23
C LEU A 102 9.47 -20.05 -10.25
N PHE A 103 8.72 -21.10 -10.54
CA PHE A 103 9.21 -22.46 -10.73
C PHE A 103 8.76 -22.92 -12.12
N ILE A 104 9.67 -23.50 -12.90
CA ILE A 104 9.34 -24.11 -14.18
C ILE A 104 10.22 -25.34 -14.44
N GLY A 105 9.62 -26.40 -14.98
CA GLY A 105 10.38 -27.57 -15.41
C GLY A 105 9.50 -28.63 -16.06
N PRO A 106 10.12 -29.70 -16.60
CA PRO A 106 9.39 -30.72 -17.34
C PRO A 106 8.49 -31.54 -16.41
N TRP A 107 7.25 -31.81 -16.85
CA TRP A 107 6.31 -32.65 -16.12
C TRP A 107 6.58 -34.14 -16.40
N ILE A 108 7.72 -34.63 -15.90
CA ILE A 108 8.16 -36.02 -16.00
C ILE A 108 8.77 -36.48 -14.67
N LYS A 109 8.78 -37.79 -14.42
CA LYS A 109 9.41 -38.37 -13.22
C LYS A 109 10.90 -38.03 -13.21
N GLY A 110 11.38 -37.40 -12.13
CA GLY A 110 12.78 -36.95 -12.00
C GLY A 110 13.11 -35.66 -12.77
N GLY A 111 12.10 -34.97 -13.33
CA GLY A 111 12.29 -33.68 -13.97
C GLY A 111 12.85 -32.63 -13.00
N LYS A 112 13.86 -31.88 -13.43
CA LYS A 112 14.47 -30.82 -12.62
C LYS A 112 13.71 -29.52 -12.80
N LEU A 113 13.28 -28.91 -11.68
CA LEU A 113 12.70 -27.57 -11.67
C LEU A 113 13.79 -26.52 -11.63
N VAL A 114 13.67 -25.51 -12.49
CA VAL A 114 14.41 -24.27 -12.40
C VAL A 114 13.59 -23.30 -11.55
N ILE A 115 14.26 -22.60 -10.64
CA ILE A 115 13.63 -21.73 -9.65
C ILE A 115 14.26 -20.35 -9.75
N SER A 116 13.44 -19.30 -9.79
CA SER A 116 13.87 -17.92 -9.60
C SER A 116 13.17 -17.34 -8.40
N LYS A 117 13.95 -16.71 -7.51
CA LYS A 117 13.42 -15.78 -6.53
C LYS A 117 13.21 -14.42 -7.19
N GLY A 118 12.16 -13.73 -6.79
CA GLY A 118 11.82 -12.42 -7.27
C GLY A 118 12.56 -11.32 -6.50
N VAL A 119 12.69 -10.17 -7.14
CA VAL A 119 13.22 -8.93 -6.58
C VAL A 119 12.23 -7.79 -6.80
N PRO A 120 12.29 -6.69 -6.04
CA PRO A 120 11.53 -5.49 -6.34
C PRO A 120 11.82 -5.01 -7.77
N SER A 121 10.77 -4.59 -8.48
CA SER A 121 10.84 -4.19 -9.89
C SER A 121 10.82 -2.67 -10.04
N GLU A 122 11.62 -2.12 -10.95
CA GLU A 122 11.49 -0.70 -11.36
C GLU A 122 10.16 -0.45 -12.11
N LYS A 123 9.69 -1.45 -12.85
CA LYS A 123 8.34 -1.48 -13.43
C LYS A 123 7.33 -1.69 -12.32
N GLN A 124 6.41 -0.76 -12.14
CA GLN A 124 5.29 -0.88 -11.23
C GLN A 124 4.00 -1.13 -12.02
N PHE A 125 3.19 -2.09 -11.57
CA PHE A 125 1.85 -2.30 -12.09
C PHE A 125 0.81 -1.87 -11.06
N ARG A 126 -0.25 -1.21 -11.51
CA ARG A 126 -1.38 -0.81 -10.68
C ARG A 126 -2.69 -1.15 -11.37
N VAL A 127 -3.66 -1.62 -10.59
CA VAL A 127 -5.04 -1.80 -11.06
C VAL A 127 -5.79 -0.49 -10.77
N GLY A 128 -6.22 0.19 -11.83
CA GLY A 128 -7.05 1.39 -11.76
C GLY A 128 -8.43 1.10 -11.17
N ARG A 129 -9.13 2.15 -10.74
CA ARG A 129 -10.49 2.02 -10.16
C ARG A 129 -11.54 1.51 -11.17
N ASP A 130 -11.24 1.60 -12.45
CA ASP A 130 -12.03 1.08 -13.57
C ASP A 130 -11.62 -0.35 -13.97
N GLY A 131 -10.63 -0.95 -13.28
CA GLY A 131 -10.08 -2.26 -13.59
C GLY A 131 -8.98 -2.24 -14.67
N SER A 132 -8.63 -1.07 -15.20
CA SER A 132 -7.50 -0.93 -16.14
C SER A 132 -6.18 -1.31 -15.47
N ILE A 133 -5.24 -1.85 -16.24
CA ILE A 133 -3.88 -2.13 -15.76
C ILE A 133 -2.98 -1.01 -16.26
N ILE A 134 -2.32 -0.34 -15.32
CA ILE A 134 -1.45 0.79 -15.59
C ILE A 134 -0.03 0.39 -15.22
N GLN A 135 0.87 0.42 -16.20
CA GLN A 135 2.31 0.33 -15.97
C GLN A 135 2.85 1.72 -15.66
N ILE A 136 3.66 1.82 -14.62
CA ILE A 136 4.34 3.04 -14.18
C ILE A 136 5.83 2.73 -14.16
N GLY A 137 6.62 3.59 -14.81
CA GLY A 137 8.06 3.41 -14.93
C GLY A 137 8.45 2.32 -15.94
N ASP A 138 9.75 2.27 -16.20
CA ASP A 138 10.46 1.24 -16.95
C ASP A 138 11.91 1.21 -16.45
N GLU A 139 12.73 0.27 -16.94
CA GLU A 139 14.15 0.20 -16.60
C GLU A 139 14.83 1.55 -16.91
N GLY A 140 15.37 2.19 -15.88
CA GLY A 140 16.03 3.51 -15.97
C GLY A 140 15.11 4.73 -15.95
N ALA A 141 13.80 4.58 -15.67
CA ALA A 141 12.87 5.69 -15.53
C ALA A 141 12.29 5.79 -14.11
N GLU A 142 12.73 6.78 -13.34
CA GLU A 142 12.19 7.08 -12.01
C GLU A 142 10.90 7.90 -12.14
N VAL A 143 9.78 7.36 -11.65
CA VAL A 143 8.49 8.04 -11.65
C VAL A 143 7.89 7.98 -10.25
N THR A 144 7.59 9.15 -9.66
CA THR A 144 6.99 9.25 -8.33
C THR A 144 5.68 10.03 -8.35
N GLY A 145 4.79 9.75 -7.40
CA GLY A 145 3.57 10.56 -7.18
C GLY A 145 2.52 10.52 -8.28
N VAL A 146 2.47 9.46 -9.10
CA VAL A 146 1.55 9.36 -10.24
C VAL A 146 0.10 9.44 -9.81
N ARG A 147 -0.64 10.36 -10.43
CA ARG A 147 -2.09 10.48 -10.34
C ARG A 147 -2.65 10.55 -11.76
N MET A 148 -3.65 9.73 -12.04
CA MET A 148 -4.33 9.76 -13.34
C MET A 148 -5.81 10.06 -13.14
N PHE A 149 -6.33 10.93 -13.99
CA PHE A 149 -7.73 11.32 -14.00
C PHE A 149 -8.35 11.00 -15.36
N PHE A 150 -9.57 10.49 -15.35
CA PHE A 150 -10.40 10.30 -16.54
C PHE A 150 -11.77 10.93 -16.26
N ASP A 151 -12.23 11.82 -17.14
CA ASP A 151 -13.45 12.62 -16.95
C ASP A 151 -13.53 13.32 -15.59
N GLY A 152 -12.41 13.90 -15.15
CA GLY A 152 -12.29 14.61 -13.86
C GLY A 152 -12.36 13.71 -12.63
N LYS A 153 -12.42 12.38 -12.79
CA LYS A 153 -12.40 11.41 -11.69
C LYS A 153 -11.02 10.75 -11.59
N PRO A 154 -10.47 10.59 -10.37
CA PRO A 154 -9.22 9.87 -10.21
C PRO A 154 -9.41 8.38 -10.57
N VAL A 155 -8.62 7.90 -11.51
CA VAL A 155 -8.52 6.49 -11.94
C VAL A 155 -7.39 5.78 -11.20
N LEU A 156 -6.28 6.50 -11.00
CA LEU A 156 -5.10 6.01 -10.29
C LEU A 156 -4.66 7.05 -9.27
N GLU A 157 -4.40 6.58 -8.06
CA GLU A 157 -3.81 7.37 -6.97
C GLU A 157 -2.59 6.62 -6.42
N PRO A 158 -1.65 7.34 -5.78
CA PRO A 158 -0.53 6.71 -5.09
C PRO A 158 -1.04 5.76 -4.01
N THR A 159 -0.30 4.69 -3.81
CA THR A 159 -0.50 3.79 -2.67
C THR A 159 -0.24 4.52 -1.35
N ALA A 160 -0.68 3.92 -0.24
CA ALA A 160 -0.44 4.45 1.09
C ALA A 160 1.06 4.66 1.31
N ILE A 161 1.87 3.63 1.06
CA ILE A 161 3.32 3.68 1.32
C ILE A 161 4.04 4.68 0.41
N GLU A 162 3.66 4.78 -0.87
CA GLU A 162 4.20 5.81 -1.78
C GLU A 162 3.84 7.22 -1.29
N THR A 163 2.62 7.42 -0.81
CA THR A 163 2.19 8.71 -0.25
C THR A 163 3.06 9.10 0.95
N TRP A 164 3.38 8.14 1.82
CA TRP A 164 4.26 8.37 2.95
C TRP A 164 5.70 8.68 2.52
N GLN A 165 6.25 7.89 1.60
CA GLN A 165 7.60 8.11 1.06
C GLN A 165 7.73 9.49 0.41
N ASN A 166 6.73 9.91 -0.38
CA ASN A 166 6.67 11.24 -0.97
C ASN A 166 6.58 12.34 0.10
N THR A 167 5.85 12.11 1.19
CA THR A 167 5.77 13.03 2.34
C THR A 167 7.15 13.21 2.98
N ILE A 168 7.86 12.12 3.26
CA ILE A 168 9.21 12.14 3.84
C ILE A 168 10.21 12.81 2.90
N GLN A 169 10.14 12.54 1.60
CA GLN A 169 10.98 13.19 0.60
C GLN A 169 10.72 14.70 0.58
N GLY A 170 9.45 15.13 0.58
CA GLY A 170 9.07 16.55 0.63
C GLY A 170 9.57 17.25 1.90
N VAL A 171 9.42 16.60 3.06
CA VAL A 171 9.93 17.11 4.34
C VAL A 171 11.45 17.26 4.32
N ARG A 172 12.18 16.25 3.82
CA ARG A 172 13.65 16.30 3.70
C ARG A 172 14.11 17.41 2.76
N LEU A 173 13.36 17.69 1.69
CA LEU A 173 13.65 18.82 0.80
C LEU A 173 13.38 20.16 1.50
N LEU A 174 12.26 20.28 2.22
CA LEU A 174 11.91 21.48 2.98
C LEU A 174 12.98 21.82 4.03
N GLN A 175 13.48 20.81 4.75
CA GLN A 175 14.52 20.99 5.77
C GLN A 175 15.88 21.46 5.22
N LYS A 176 16.11 21.38 3.89
CA LYS A 176 17.33 21.93 3.26
C LYS A 176 17.25 23.44 3.02
N GLY A 177 16.07 24.05 3.21
CA GLY A 177 15.88 25.49 3.09
C GLY A 177 16.78 26.27 4.05
N LYS A 178 17.18 27.48 3.65
CA LYS A 178 17.96 28.41 4.46
C LYS A 178 17.38 29.81 4.36
N SER A 179 17.54 30.60 5.41
CA SER A 179 17.12 32.00 5.49
C SER A 179 18.01 32.77 6.46
N ASP A 180 18.17 34.06 6.22
CA ASP A 180 18.91 34.98 7.09
C ASP A 180 18.11 35.38 8.35
N GLU A 181 16.83 35.01 8.43
CA GLU A 181 15.92 35.30 9.56
C GLU A 181 16.18 34.41 10.81
N GLY A 182 17.21 33.57 10.77
CA GLY A 182 17.68 32.77 11.91
C GLY A 182 16.61 31.88 12.55
N TYR A 183 16.43 32.01 13.87
CA TYR A 183 15.54 31.16 14.67
C TYR A 183 14.06 31.20 14.22
N ILE A 184 13.58 32.34 13.74
CA ILE A 184 12.17 32.47 13.29
C ILE A 184 11.92 31.54 12.09
N PHE A 185 12.89 31.44 11.18
CA PHE A 185 12.82 30.51 10.06
C PHE A 185 12.83 29.05 10.54
N GLU A 186 13.66 28.70 11.54
CA GLU A 186 13.69 27.34 12.10
C GLU A 186 12.35 26.94 12.73
N VAL A 187 11.71 27.83 13.48
CA VAL A 187 10.37 27.61 14.05
C VAL A 187 9.35 27.37 12.95
N LEU A 188 9.37 28.21 11.91
CA LEU A 188 8.46 28.09 10.76
C LEU A 188 8.63 26.74 10.05
N ILE A 189 9.87 26.36 9.76
CA ILE A 189 10.19 25.08 9.10
C ILE A 189 9.76 23.91 9.99
N CYS A 190 10.07 23.92 11.28
CA CYS A 190 9.65 22.87 12.21
C CYS A 190 8.13 22.70 12.23
N ASN A 191 7.37 23.79 12.32
CA ASN A 191 5.91 23.75 12.32
C ASN A 191 5.35 23.24 11.00
N LEU A 192 5.91 23.66 9.86
CA LEU A 192 5.51 23.15 8.56
C LEU A 192 5.82 21.66 8.42
N VAL A 193 6.99 21.20 8.87
CA VAL A 193 7.35 19.78 8.91
C VAL A 193 6.33 18.98 9.72
N ILE A 194 5.98 19.41 10.93
CA ILE A 194 4.98 18.71 11.75
C ILE A 194 3.62 18.67 11.05
N ALA A 195 3.17 19.79 10.45
CA ALA A 195 1.92 19.85 9.72
C ALA A 195 1.91 18.88 8.52
N THR A 196 3.00 18.84 7.75
CA THR A 196 3.17 17.93 6.61
C THR A 196 3.21 16.46 7.05
N LEU A 197 3.93 16.13 8.12
CA LEU A 197 3.99 14.76 8.66
C LEU A 197 2.61 14.27 9.12
N VAL A 198 1.84 15.11 9.84
CA VAL A 198 0.49 14.73 10.30
C VAL A 198 -0.47 14.54 9.12
N THR A 199 -0.41 15.38 8.09
CA THR A 199 -1.21 15.20 6.87
C THR A 199 -0.79 13.97 6.08
N GLY A 200 0.51 13.68 5.98
CA GLY A 200 1.03 12.47 5.37
C GLY A 200 0.57 11.21 6.12
N PHE A 201 0.60 11.24 7.46
CA PHE A 201 0.12 10.17 8.33
C PHE A 201 -1.37 9.91 8.14
N GLU A 202 -2.19 10.96 8.14
CA GLU A 202 -3.63 10.86 7.88
C GLU A 202 -3.90 10.19 6.53
N THR A 203 -3.25 10.69 5.48
CA THR A 203 -3.45 10.21 4.11
C THR A 203 -2.99 8.75 3.99
N TYR A 204 -1.82 8.42 4.55
CA TYR A 204 -1.32 7.06 4.63
C TYR A 204 -2.34 6.14 5.34
N CYS A 205 -2.76 6.48 6.56
CA CYS A 205 -3.67 5.64 7.34
C CYS A 205 -5.01 5.44 6.62
N LYS A 206 -5.58 6.50 6.07
CA LYS A 206 -6.84 6.43 5.33
C LYS A 206 -6.72 5.55 4.08
N THR A 207 -5.66 5.74 3.30
CA THR A 207 -5.43 4.96 2.08
C THR A 207 -5.16 3.49 2.42
N ARG A 208 -4.28 3.21 3.39
CA ARG A 208 -3.95 1.84 3.81
C ARG A 208 -5.18 1.09 4.33
N PHE A 209 -6.04 1.77 5.08
CA PHE A 209 -7.28 1.20 5.61
C PHE A 209 -8.19 0.66 4.49
N ILE A 210 -8.21 1.32 3.33
CA ILE A 210 -9.00 0.92 2.16
C ILE A 210 -8.25 -0.13 1.32
N GLU A 211 -6.94 0.02 1.17
CA GLU A 211 -6.10 -0.93 0.42
C GLU A 211 -6.20 -2.35 0.96
N LEU A 212 -6.27 -2.52 2.29
CA LEU A 212 -6.37 -3.84 2.90
C LEU A 212 -7.56 -4.67 2.38
N GLU A 213 -8.74 -4.07 2.25
CA GLU A 213 -9.90 -4.75 1.64
C GLU A 213 -9.65 -5.09 0.17
N LYS A 214 -9.01 -4.18 -0.58
CA LYS A 214 -8.67 -4.39 -1.99
C LYS A 214 -7.55 -5.41 -2.19
N GLU A 215 -6.77 -5.69 -1.16
CA GLU A 215 -5.80 -6.79 -1.07
C GLU A 215 -6.44 -8.11 -0.61
N GLY A 216 -7.76 -8.10 -0.36
CA GLY A 216 -8.53 -9.27 0.03
C GLY A 216 -8.54 -9.56 1.53
N ILE A 217 -8.02 -8.66 2.37
CA ILE A 217 -8.19 -8.73 3.82
C ILE A 217 -9.64 -8.38 4.16
N LYS A 218 -10.38 -9.33 4.72
CA LYS A 218 -11.79 -9.13 5.01
C LYS A 218 -11.99 -8.19 6.21
N PRO A 219 -12.61 -7.01 6.03
CA PRO A 219 -12.88 -6.11 7.14
C PRO A 219 -13.99 -6.66 8.05
N ASN A 220 -13.86 -6.45 9.35
CA ASN A 220 -14.97 -6.64 10.29
C ASN A 220 -15.91 -5.42 10.26
N LEU A 221 -16.83 -5.43 9.29
CA LEU A 221 -17.77 -4.33 9.06
C LEU A 221 -18.75 -4.13 10.23
N GLU A 222 -19.14 -5.19 10.95
CA GLU A 222 -20.07 -5.09 12.08
C GLU A 222 -19.48 -4.28 13.24
N ASN A 223 -18.25 -4.61 13.63
CA ASN A 223 -17.51 -3.86 14.64
C ASN A 223 -17.20 -2.42 14.20
N LEU A 224 -16.95 -2.21 12.91
CA LEU A 224 -16.76 -0.85 12.38
C LEU A 224 -18.06 -0.04 12.43
N ILE A 225 -19.18 -0.61 11.98
CA ILE A 225 -20.48 0.07 11.93
C ILE A 225 -20.92 0.48 13.33
N SER A 226 -20.83 -0.43 14.31
CA SER A 226 -21.17 -0.13 15.71
C SER A 226 -20.26 0.93 16.35
N MET A 227 -19.05 1.13 15.82
CA MET A 227 -18.16 2.21 16.25
C MET A 227 -18.56 3.57 15.66
N VAL A 228 -18.92 3.61 14.38
CA VAL A 228 -18.99 4.88 13.62
C VAL A 228 -20.41 5.39 13.36
N PHE A 229 -21.43 4.58 13.60
CA PHE A 229 -22.84 4.97 13.50
C PHE A 229 -23.49 4.97 14.88
N SER A 230 -24.22 6.04 15.18
CA SER A 230 -25.08 6.10 16.36
C SER A 230 -26.35 5.28 16.17
N GLN A 231 -26.99 4.84 17.26
CA GLN A 231 -28.25 4.10 17.20
C GLN A 231 -29.32 4.88 16.42
N ARG A 232 -29.40 6.19 16.64
CA ARG A 232 -30.31 7.09 15.92
C ARG A 232 -30.10 7.05 14.40
N GLU A 233 -28.86 6.99 13.93
CA GLU A 233 -28.56 6.90 12.49
C GLU A 233 -28.93 5.53 11.90
N LEU A 234 -28.80 4.46 12.69
CA LEU A 234 -29.24 3.13 12.30
C LEU A 234 -30.77 3.08 12.19
N ASP A 235 -31.48 3.64 13.16
CA ASP A 235 -32.95 3.64 13.23
C ASP A 235 -33.58 4.39 12.06
N ILE A 236 -32.98 5.51 11.62
CA ILE A 236 -33.45 6.26 10.44
C ILE A 236 -32.91 5.70 9.11
N GLY A 237 -32.20 4.57 9.14
CA GLY A 237 -31.77 3.83 7.95
C GLY A 237 -30.58 4.43 7.18
N VAL A 238 -29.74 5.27 7.80
CA VAL A 238 -28.57 5.88 7.14
C VAL A 238 -27.64 4.81 6.54
N LEU A 239 -27.44 3.71 7.27
CA LEU A 239 -26.62 2.59 6.83
C LEU A 239 -27.10 2.00 5.51
N GLU A 240 -28.39 1.75 5.38
CA GLU A 240 -29.00 1.18 4.18
C GLU A 240 -28.96 2.15 3.00
N ILE A 241 -29.11 3.45 3.25
CA ILE A 241 -28.88 4.49 2.23
C ILE A 241 -27.43 4.44 1.74
N LEU A 242 -26.47 4.31 2.65
CA LEU A 242 -25.04 4.26 2.31
C LEU A 242 -24.70 3.01 1.48
N LYS A 243 -25.23 1.83 1.87
CA LYS A 243 -25.11 0.57 1.12
C LYS A 243 -25.75 0.65 -0.27
N LYS A 244 -26.95 1.23 -0.39
CA LYS A 244 -27.60 1.41 -1.70
C LYS A 244 -26.77 2.32 -2.60
N ARG A 245 -26.23 3.42 -2.05
CA ARG A 245 -25.38 4.34 -2.80
C ARG A 245 -24.04 3.71 -3.20
N SER A 246 -23.46 2.78 -2.43
CA SER A 246 -22.16 2.16 -2.79
C SER A 246 -22.29 1.22 -3.99
N ARG A 247 -23.39 0.45 -4.08
CA ARG A 247 -23.68 -0.42 -5.24
C ARG A 247 -23.76 0.32 -6.59
N ILE A 248 -24.13 1.61 -6.59
CA ILE A 248 -24.37 2.40 -7.80
C ILE A 248 -23.11 3.13 -8.32
N ARG A 249 -22.10 3.39 -7.48
CA ARG A 249 -21.02 4.36 -7.76
C ARG A 249 -19.60 3.77 -7.82
N THR A 250 -19.43 2.46 -8.02
CA THR A 250 -18.12 1.76 -8.08
C THR A 250 -17.18 1.96 -6.87
N LYS A 251 -17.58 2.76 -5.86
CA LYS A 251 -16.86 2.94 -4.60
C LYS A 251 -17.35 1.93 -3.58
N ASP A 252 -16.40 1.16 -3.06
CA ASP A 252 -16.68 0.15 -2.05
C ASP A 252 -17.31 0.77 -0.80
N PHE A 253 -18.14 0.00 -0.11
CA PHE A 253 -18.87 0.44 1.06
C PHE A 253 -17.93 0.94 2.17
N LEU A 254 -16.79 0.25 2.37
CA LEU A 254 -15.75 0.64 3.32
C LEU A 254 -15.14 2.00 2.99
N GLU A 255 -14.80 2.26 1.72
CA GLU A 255 -14.23 3.54 1.28
C GLU A 255 -15.13 4.72 1.66
N LYS A 256 -16.45 4.56 1.55
CA LYS A 256 -17.39 5.60 1.95
C LYS A 256 -17.44 5.82 3.46
N ILE A 257 -17.32 4.76 4.26
CA ILE A 257 -17.22 4.90 5.71
C ILE A 257 -15.90 5.61 6.06
N ALA A 258 -14.78 5.15 5.51
CA ALA A 258 -13.47 5.72 5.75
C ALA A 258 -13.40 7.22 5.40
N ILE A 259 -14.04 7.65 4.31
CA ILE A 259 -14.07 9.07 3.91
C ILE A 259 -14.97 9.92 4.80
N ASN A 260 -16.14 9.43 5.19
CA ASN A 260 -17.20 10.28 5.77
C ASN A 260 -17.39 10.14 7.28
N LYS A 261 -16.85 9.08 7.89
CA LYS A 261 -17.19 8.67 9.26
C LYS A 261 -16.00 8.46 10.17
N ILE A 262 -14.78 8.41 9.64
CA ILE A 262 -13.56 8.20 10.42
C ILE A 262 -12.68 9.43 10.31
N ASN A 263 -12.33 10.04 11.45
CA ASN A 263 -11.33 11.11 11.47
C ASN A 263 -9.93 10.53 11.62
N PHE A 264 -9.23 10.31 10.51
CA PHE A 264 -7.85 9.83 10.53
C PHE A 264 -6.83 10.86 11.07
N GLN A 265 -7.24 12.12 11.26
CA GLN A 265 -6.43 13.13 11.97
C GLN A 265 -6.51 12.99 13.50
N ASN A 266 -7.50 12.23 14.02
CA ASN A 266 -7.59 11.92 15.43
C ASN A 266 -6.92 10.57 15.70
N TYR A 267 -5.79 10.59 16.41
CA TYR A 267 -5.01 9.39 16.73
C TYR A 267 -5.86 8.28 17.37
N ASP A 268 -6.74 8.64 18.32
CA ASP A 268 -7.54 7.65 19.05
C ASP A 268 -8.66 7.06 18.19
N GLU A 269 -9.28 7.86 17.33
CA GLU A 269 -10.26 7.37 16.37
C GLU A 269 -9.62 6.48 15.30
N CYS A 270 -8.47 6.90 14.74
CA CYS A 270 -7.70 6.13 13.79
C CYS A 270 -7.29 4.76 14.39
N LYS A 271 -6.72 4.77 15.59
CA LYS A 271 -6.36 3.56 16.35
C LYS A 271 -7.57 2.63 16.55
N LYS A 272 -8.72 3.19 16.97
CA LYS A 272 -9.94 2.40 17.19
C LYS A 272 -10.48 1.81 15.89
N ALA A 273 -10.46 2.57 14.79
CA ALA A 273 -10.91 2.10 13.49
C ALA A 273 -10.10 0.88 13.02
N PHE A 274 -8.78 0.98 12.99
CA PHE A 274 -7.92 -0.14 12.62
C PHE A 274 -8.10 -1.36 13.51
N ASN A 275 -8.24 -1.15 14.83
CA ASN A 275 -8.46 -2.25 15.76
C ASN A 275 -9.81 -2.95 15.54
N LYS A 276 -10.89 -2.18 15.37
CA LYS A 276 -12.25 -2.74 15.20
C LYS A 276 -12.44 -3.42 13.85
N THR A 277 -11.80 -2.91 12.80
CA THR A 277 -11.95 -3.43 11.44
C THR A 277 -10.98 -4.57 11.13
N TYR A 278 -9.72 -4.47 11.55
CA TYR A 278 -8.65 -5.38 11.15
C TYR A 278 -7.89 -6.00 12.33
N GLY A 279 -8.28 -5.73 13.57
CA GLY A 279 -7.59 -6.25 14.75
C GLY A 279 -6.23 -5.61 15.05
N LEU A 280 -5.76 -4.67 14.21
CA LEU A 280 -4.46 -4.02 14.37
C LEU A 280 -4.45 -3.05 15.55
N LYS A 281 -3.47 -3.18 16.44
CA LYS A 281 -3.31 -2.31 17.61
C LYS A 281 -2.04 -1.48 17.50
N PHE A 282 -2.19 -0.16 17.56
CA PHE A 282 -1.05 0.77 17.50
C PHE A 282 -0.05 0.61 18.67
N SER A 283 -0.44 -0.01 19.77
CA SER A 283 0.48 -0.29 20.89
C SER A 283 1.40 -1.49 20.64
N GLU A 284 1.14 -2.30 19.61
CA GLU A 284 1.87 -3.55 19.34
C GLU A 284 2.84 -3.42 18.14
N ILE A 285 2.98 -2.22 17.57
CA ILE A 285 3.77 -1.94 16.37
C ILE A 285 5.26 -1.65 16.67
N GLY A 286 5.76 -1.96 17.86
CA GLY A 286 7.18 -1.80 18.19
C GLY A 286 7.65 -0.36 18.45
N LEU A 287 6.75 0.54 18.85
CA LEU A 287 7.10 1.82 19.47
C LEU A 287 6.92 1.72 20.99
N ASN A 288 7.82 2.37 21.75
CA ASN A 288 7.68 2.45 23.20
C ASN A 288 6.60 3.48 23.59
N SER A 289 6.20 3.48 24.87
CA SER A 289 5.16 4.39 25.39
C SER A 289 5.47 5.86 25.18
N ASN A 290 6.75 6.25 25.26
CA ASN A 290 7.18 7.64 25.12
C ASN A 290 7.09 8.10 23.66
N GLU A 291 7.49 7.24 22.72
CA GLU A 291 7.35 7.51 21.27
C GLU A 291 5.88 7.64 20.87
N LEU A 292 5.00 6.76 21.38
CA LEU A 292 3.56 6.85 21.11
C LEU A 292 2.93 8.11 21.71
N SER A 293 3.33 8.48 22.92
CA SER A 293 2.90 9.72 23.57
C SER A 293 3.34 10.95 22.76
N PHE A 294 4.60 10.95 22.33
CA PHE A 294 5.18 12.00 21.51
C PHE A 294 4.45 12.15 20.16
N LEU A 295 4.20 11.04 19.46
CA LEU A 295 3.42 11.03 18.21
C LEU A 295 2.02 11.65 18.40
N ARG A 296 1.30 11.22 19.44
CA ARG A 296 -0.04 11.74 19.77
C ARG A 296 -0.01 13.24 20.05
N ARG A 297 1.01 13.72 20.77
CA ARG A 297 1.20 15.15 21.06
C ARG A 297 1.43 15.96 19.79
N LEU A 298 2.22 15.47 18.84
CA LEU A 298 2.45 16.14 17.55
C LEU A 298 1.18 16.23 16.71
N ILE A 299 0.38 15.15 16.66
CA ILE A 299 -0.91 15.14 15.94
C ILE A 299 -1.86 16.19 16.52
N GLN A 300 -1.97 16.29 17.85
CA GLN A 300 -2.77 17.32 18.51
C GLN A 300 -2.25 18.73 18.24
N TYR A 301 -0.92 18.90 18.22
CA TYR A 301 -0.28 20.19 18.00
C TYR A 301 -0.53 20.77 16.60
N ARG A 302 -0.63 19.92 15.56
CA ARG A 302 -0.95 20.37 14.18
C ARG A 302 -2.22 21.22 14.10
N HIS A 303 -3.24 20.93 14.89
CA HIS A 303 -4.46 21.75 14.93
C HIS A 303 -4.16 23.20 15.34
N ARG A 304 -3.16 23.43 16.19
CA ARG A 304 -2.78 24.78 16.66
C ARG A 304 -1.90 25.49 15.65
N ILE A 305 -0.97 24.78 14.99
CA ILE A 305 -0.17 25.35 13.90
C ILE A 305 -1.07 25.93 12.81
N ILE A 306 -2.10 25.19 12.39
CA ILE A 306 -2.95 25.57 11.26
C ILE A 306 -3.97 26.65 11.63
N HIS A 307 -4.53 26.58 12.84
CA HIS A 307 -5.63 27.47 13.22
C HIS A 307 -5.19 28.69 14.05
N VAL A 308 -3.95 28.73 14.57
CA VAL A 308 -3.46 29.85 15.41
C VAL A 308 -2.36 30.64 14.73
N SER A 309 -1.19 30.04 14.48
CA SER A 309 -0.09 30.70 13.76
C SER A 309 1.00 29.70 13.39
N PRO A 310 1.58 29.77 12.18
CA PRO A 310 2.75 28.97 11.80
C PRO A 310 4.03 29.41 12.54
N LEU A 311 4.03 30.57 13.21
CA LEU A 311 5.13 31.05 14.07
C LEU A 311 4.93 30.70 15.54
N ILE A 312 3.92 29.89 15.88
CA ILE A 312 3.65 29.54 17.27
C ILE A 312 4.78 28.67 17.84
N ILE A 313 5.33 29.06 18.99
CA ILE A 313 6.31 28.27 19.74
C ILE A 313 5.55 27.27 20.62
N MET A 314 6.03 26.03 20.73
CA MET A 314 5.50 25.01 21.65
C MET A 314 5.80 25.38 23.13
N LEU A 315 5.08 26.36 23.69
CA LEU A 315 5.19 26.73 25.11
C LEU A 315 4.03 26.14 25.91
N ASN A 316 4.27 25.08 26.69
CA ASN A 316 3.44 24.53 27.79
C ASN A 316 1.95 24.90 27.75
N GLN A 317 1.22 24.39 26.75
CA GLN A 317 -0.15 24.85 26.52
C GLN A 317 -1.22 23.99 27.24
N GLY A 318 -1.86 24.59 28.24
CA GLY A 318 -3.27 24.36 28.64
C GLY A 318 -3.57 23.22 29.62
N GLN A 319 -2.82 22.13 29.57
CA GLN A 319 -2.63 21.26 30.73
C GLN A 319 -1.17 21.44 31.08
N VAL A 320 -0.88 21.89 32.30
CA VAL A 320 0.49 22.01 32.79
C VAL A 320 0.85 20.67 33.44
N PRO A 321 1.41 19.67 32.73
CA PRO A 321 2.37 18.83 33.40
C PRO A 321 3.64 19.69 33.65
N PRO A 322 4.46 19.37 34.64
CA PRO A 322 5.74 20.04 34.90
C PRO A 322 6.80 19.74 33.82
N GLU A 323 6.39 19.55 32.57
CA GLU A 323 7.30 19.26 31.46
C GLU A 323 7.96 20.55 30.96
N GLU A 324 9.25 20.46 30.62
CA GLU A 324 10.02 21.57 30.07
C GLU A 324 9.43 22.04 28.73
N PRO A 325 9.46 23.36 28.46
CA PRO A 325 9.03 23.91 27.18
C PRO A 325 9.81 23.26 26.03
N VAL A 326 9.10 22.78 25.01
CA VAL A 326 9.73 22.20 23.82
C VAL A 326 9.86 23.29 22.78
N PHE A 327 11.07 23.78 22.53
CA PHE A 327 11.29 24.76 21.48
C PHE A 327 11.09 24.13 20.10
N ALA A 328 10.37 24.84 19.22
CA ALA A 328 10.25 24.44 17.83
C ALA A 328 11.59 24.75 17.14
N GLY A 329 12.24 23.72 16.62
CA GLY A 329 13.56 23.82 16.01
C GLY A 329 13.94 22.54 15.28
N ASN A 330 15.13 22.53 14.68
CA ASN A 330 15.59 21.44 13.81
C ASN A 330 15.58 20.07 14.53
N ASP A 331 16.01 20.03 15.79
CA ASP A 331 16.01 18.79 16.60
C ASP A 331 14.60 18.22 16.80
N LEU A 332 13.60 19.07 17.03
CA LEU A 332 12.21 18.65 17.17
C LEU A 332 11.68 18.12 15.83
N ALA A 333 12.00 18.80 14.73
CA ALA A 333 11.61 18.38 13.38
C ALA A 333 12.22 17.02 13.03
N GLU A 334 13.51 16.82 13.28
CA GLU A 334 14.19 15.54 13.04
C GLU A 334 13.61 14.42 13.91
N LYS A 335 13.40 14.69 15.21
CA LYS A 335 12.76 13.74 16.12
C LYS A 335 11.34 13.38 15.67
N ALA A 336 10.57 14.35 15.17
CA ALA A 336 9.25 14.12 14.61
C ALA A 336 9.33 13.21 13.38
N VAL A 337 10.20 13.52 12.41
CA VAL A 337 10.41 12.69 11.21
C VAL A 337 10.71 11.25 11.60
N ASN A 338 11.70 11.04 12.48
CA ASN A 338 12.11 9.70 12.90
C ASN A 338 10.98 8.94 13.61
N CYS A 339 10.21 9.62 14.48
CA CYS A 339 9.11 8.99 15.20
C CYS A 339 7.96 8.58 14.26
N PHE A 340 7.56 9.48 13.35
CA PHE A 340 6.51 9.18 12.38
C PHE A 340 6.94 8.09 11.39
N ASP A 341 8.16 8.17 10.86
CA ASP A 341 8.66 7.21 9.87
C ASP A 341 8.79 5.81 10.45
N LYS A 342 9.30 5.71 11.69
CA LYS A 342 9.34 4.45 12.45
C LYS A 342 7.93 3.89 12.69
N PHE A 343 6.98 4.74 13.09
CA PHE A 343 5.59 4.31 13.26
C PHE A 343 5.02 3.75 11.95
N VAL A 344 5.11 4.52 10.86
CA VAL A 344 4.47 4.15 9.59
C VAL A 344 5.11 2.90 9.02
N SER A 345 6.43 2.78 9.06
CA SER A 345 7.16 1.60 8.58
C SER A 345 6.75 0.34 9.35
N ASN A 346 6.77 0.38 10.69
CA ASN A 346 6.42 -0.78 11.50
C ASN A 346 4.93 -1.15 11.37
N PHE A 347 4.07 -0.13 11.28
CA PHE A 347 2.64 -0.36 11.12
C PHE A 347 2.34 -0.94 9.73
N HIS A 348 2.98 -0.43 8.67
CA HIS A 348 2.90 -0.98 7.31
C HIS A 348 3.28 -2.45 7.31
N GLU A 349 4.43 -2.80 7.87
CA GLU A 349 4.89 -4.19 8.03
C GLU A 349 3.90 -5.07 8.81
N SER A 350 3.28 -4.53 9.85
CA SER A 350 2.24 -5.23 10.60
C SER A 350 1.00 -5.49 9.74
N THR A 351 0.64 -4.55 8.86
CA THR A 351 -0.49 -4.72 7.94
C THR A 351 -0.22 -5.78 6.87
N LEU A 352 1.03 -5.93 6.43
CA LEU A 352 1.44 -6.98 5.48
C LEU A 352 1.38 -8.39 6.07
N LYS A 353 1.32 -8.52 7.41
CA LYS A 353 1.23 -9.80 8.12
C LYS A 353 -0.21 -10.25 8.39
N LEU A 354 -1.21 -9.44 8.01
CA LEU A 354 -2.61 -9.82 8.14
C LEU A 354 -2.97 -10.98 7.20
N ARG A 355 -3.78 -11.93 7.69
CA ARG A 355 -4.13 -13.18 7.02
C ARG A 355 -5.62 -13.38 6.95
#